data_AF-A0AA38XN28-F1
#
_entry.id   AF-A0AA38XN28-F1
#
_cell.length_a   1.000
_cell.length_b   1.000
_cell.length_c   1.000
_cell.angle_alpha   90.00
_cell.angle_beta   90.00
_cell.angle_gamma   90.00
#
_symmetry.space_group_name_H-M   'P 1'
#
loop_
_entity.id
_entity.type
_entity.pdbx_description
1 polymer ?
#
loop_
_entity_poly.entity_id
_entity_poly.type
_entity_poly.pdbx_seq_one_letter_code
_entity_poly.pdbx_strand_id
1 'polypeptide(L)'
;MTTLIPQENSNLRGTFTLLLFASASTFAGNIETLTLPAPTTLRSLFSHLESQFPGFKAKVLRSSAVTVNLEYVDFEPDELEGDNSAKGGRGDEGTREGEGEGLDLRIQPGDEVGIIPPVSSG
;
A
#
# COMPACT_ATOMS: atom_id res chain seq x y z
N MET A 1 38.89 -8.29 23.78
CA MET A 1 38.73 -7.65 22.46
C MET A 1 37.27 -7.79 22.07
N THR A 2 36.46 -6.80 22.42
CA THR A 2 35.02 -6.78 22.12
C THR A 2 34.83 -6.11 20.78
N THR A 3 34.34 -6.86 19.79
CA THR A 3 33.97 -6.33 18.48
C THR A 3 32.82 -5.33 18.66
N LEU A 4 33.10 -4.07 18.34
CA LEU A 4 32.10 -3.03 18.16
C LEU A 4 31.29 -3.38 16.90
N ILE A 5 30.09 -3.90 17.10
CA ILE A 5 29.07 -3.93 16.05
C ILE A 5 28.76 -2.46 15.75
N PRO A 6 28.88 -1.98 14.49
CA PRO A 6 28.49 -0.63 14.17
C PRO A 6 26.99 -0.48 14.48
N GLN A 7 26.68 0.39 15.44
CA GLN A 7 25.32 0.83 15.73
C GLN A 7 24.83 1.57 14.48
N GLU A 8 23.96 0.91 13.72
CA GLU A 8 23.30 1.48 12.56
C GLU A 8 22.51 2.72 13.01
N ASN A 9 22.91 3.89 12.54
CA ASN A 9 22.05 5.07 12.53
C ASN A 9 20.94 4.86 11.49
N SER A 10 20.02 3.92 11.75
CA SER A 10 18.79 3.76 10.98
C SER A 10 17.73 4.62 11.63
N ASN A 11 17.34 5.72 10.97
CA ASN A 11 16.03 6.34 11.20
C ASN A 11 14.97 5.25 10.95
N LEU A 12 14.60 4.52 12.01
CA LEU A 12 13.61 3.45 12.16
C LEU A 12 13.13 2.83 10.82
N ARG A 13 14.04 2.15 10.10
CA ARG A 13 13.66 1.31 8.97
C ARG A 13 13.09 0.03 9.55
N GLY A 14 11.82 -0.21 9.31
CA GLY A 14 11.17 -1.47 9.66
C GLY A 14 10.40 -2.02 8.49
N THR A 15 9.52 -2.97 8.75
CA THR A 15 8.72 -3.61 7.71
C THR A 15 7.25 -3.51 8.05
N PHE A 16 6.41 -3.55 7.03
CA PHE A 16 4.97 -3.73 7.17
C PHE A 16 4.57 -5.06 6.52
N THR A 17 3.40 -5.56 6.88
CA THR A 17 2.85 -6.79 6.34
C THR A 17 1.82 -6.46 5.27
N LEU A 18 2.00 -6.97 4.07
CA LEU A 18 1.00 -6.94 3.01
C LEU A 18 0.28 -8.28 2.95
N LEU A 19 -1.05 -8.25 3.08
CA LEU A 19 -1.94 -9.39 3.02
C LEU A 19 -2.67 -9.39 1.67
N LEU A 20 -2.54 -10.49 0.92
CA LEU A 20 -3.17 -10.68 -0.38
C LEU A 20 -4.28 -11.72 -0.24
N PHE A 21 -5.52 -11.32 -0.54
CA PHE A 21 -6.68 -12.20 -0.44
C PHE A 21 -7.15 -12.69 -1.82
N ALA A 22 -7.72 -13.91 -1.85
CA ALA A 22 -8.44 -14.47 -3.00
C ALA A 22 -7.73 -14.32 -4.36
N SER A 23 -8.30 -13.55 -5.29
CA SER A 23 -7.72 -13.38 -6.63
C SER A 23 -6.40 -12.59 -6.61
N ALA A 24 -6.15 -11.76 -5.58
CA ALA A 24 -4.88 -11.05 -5.44
C ALA A 24 -3.73 -12.00 -5.15
N SER A 25 -3.92 -12.98 -4.25
CA SER A 25 -2.90 -13.99 -3.95
C SER A 25 -2.67 -14.91 -5.14
N THR A 26 -3.75 -15.33 -5.82
CA THR A 26 -3.68 -16.13 -7.04
C THR A 26 -2.89 -15.41 -8.13
N PHE A 27 -3.14 -14.11 -8.32
CA PHE A 27 -2.41 -13.29 -9.31
C PHE A 27 -0.93 -13.16 -8.97
N ALA A 28 -0.60 -13.04 -7.68
CA ALA A 28 0.78 -12.96 -7.18
C ALA A 28 1.49 -14.34 -7.08
N GLY A 29 0.93 -15.41 -7.67
CA GLY A 29 1.56 -16.74 -7.67
C GLY A 29 1.26 -17.58 -6.42
N ASN A 30 0.07 -17.44 -5.85
CA ASN A 30 -0.37 -18.06 -4.59
C ASN A 30 0.41 -17.58 -3.35
N ILE A 31 0.80 -16.31 -3.36
CA ILE A 31 1.42 -15.65 -2.22
C ILE A 31 0.33 -14.91 -1.44
N GLU A 32 0.14 -15.27 -0.18
CA GLU A 32 -0.88 -14.67 0.69
C GLU A 32 -0.31 -13.53 1.56
N THR A 33 1.00 -13.50 1.78
CA THR A 33 1.65 -12.55 2.69
C THR A 33 3.01 -12.13 2.15
N LEU A 34 3.29 -10.83 2.17
CA LEU A 34 4.58 -10.24 1.84
C LEU A 34 5.03 -9.32 2.97
N THR A 35 6.32 -9.34 3.29
CA THR A 35 6.93 -8.39 4.22
C THR A 35 7.73 -7.37 3.42
N LEU A 36 7.32 -6.10 3.49
CA LEU A 36 7.84 -5.03 2.65
C LEU A 36 8.43 -3.90 3.51
N PRO A 37 9.41 -3.13 2.99
CA PRO A 37 10.06 -2.07 3.75
C PRO A 37 9.12 -0.89 4.04
N ALA A 38 9.25 -0.35 5.24
CA ALA A 38 8.58 0.85 5.74
C ALA A 38 9.62 1.85 6.30
N PRO A 39 9.31 3.16 6.38
CA PRO A 39 8.03 3.80 6.01
C PRO A 39 7.88 3.96 4.49
N THR A 40 6.64 3.90 4.01
CA THR A 40 6.29 4.11 2.59
C THR A 40 4.89 4.73 2.46
N THR A 41 4.38 4.91 1.23
CA THR A 41 3.01 5.35 0.96
C THR A 41 2.25 4.30 0.15
N LEU A 42 0.91 4.35 0.17
CA LEU A 42 0.09 3.47 -0.67
C LEU A 42 0.42 3.62 -2.17
N ARG A 43 0.64 4.85 -2.65
CA ARG A 43 1.09 5.13 -4.02
C ARG A 43 2.37 4.37 -4.39
N SER A 44 3.37 4.42 -3.51
CA SER A 44 4.63 3.72 -3.72
C SER A 44 4.46 2.21 -3.65
N LEU A 45 3.61 1.71 -2.75
CA LEU A 45 3.27 0.29 -2.66
C LEU A 45 2.62 -0.21 -3.95
N PHE A 46 1.61 0.48 -4.47
CA PHE A 46 0.92 0.05 -5.70
C PHE A 46 1.83 0.08 -6.92
N SER A 47 2.73 1.07 -6.99
CA SER A 47 3.73 1.14 -8.06
C SER A 47 4.75 0.01 -7.95
N HIS A 48 5.13 -0.36 -6.72
CA HIS A 48 5.98 -1.51 -6.46
C HIS A 48 5.31 -2.84 -6.82
N LEU A 49 4.01 -3.01 -6.51
CA LEU A 49 3.24 -4.19 -6.89
C LEU A 49 3.08 -4.31 -8.41
N GLU A 50 2.83 -3.21 -9.12
CA GLU A 50 2.78 -3.22 -10.58
C GLU A 50 4.12 -3.61 -11.20
N SER A 51 5.23 -3.11 -10.65
CA SER A 51 6.56 -3.46 -11.13
C SER A 51 6.92 -4.93 -10.87
N GLN A 52 6.45 -5.52 -9.77
CA GLN A 52 6.70 -6.92 -9.43
C GLN A 52 5.73 -7.88 -10.14
N PHE A 53 4.48 -7.46 -10.29
CA PHE A 53 3.38 -8.24 -10.87
C PHE A 53 2.71 -7.40 -11.97
N PRO A 54 3.21 -7.42 -13.21
CA PRO A 54 2.67 -6.60 -14.29
C PRO A 54 1.16 -6.83 -14.50
N GLY A 55 0.39 -5.74 -14.47
CA GLY A 55 -1.07 -5.72 -14.57
C GLY A 55 -1.80 -5.79 -13.23
N PHE A 56 -1.11 -5.79 -12.08
CA PHE A 56 -1.73 -5.87 -10.76
C PHE A 56 -2.67 -4.68 -10.48
N LYS A 57 -2.29 -3.46 -10.86
CA LYS A 57 -3.14 -2.27 -10.71
C LYS A 57 -4.47 -2.43 -11.46
N ALA A 58 -4.39 -2.76 -12.74
CA ALA A 58 -5.55 -2.84 -13.62
C ALA A 58 -6.46 -4.05 -13.31
N LYS A 59 -5.88 -5.21 -12.97
CA LYS A 59 -6.63 -6.46 -12.80
C LYS A 59 -7.08 -6.72 -11.36
N VAL A 60 -6.36 -6.16 -10.37
CA VAL A 60 -6.62 -6.41 -8.95
C VAL A 60 -7.03 -5.11 -8.26
N LEU A 61 -6.14 -4.11 -8.17
CA LEU A 61 -6.38 -2.92 -7.34
C LEU A 61 -7.58 -2.09 -7.81
N ARG A 62 -7.84 -2.01 -9.12
CA ARG A 62 -8.97 -1.25 -9.67
C ARG A 62 -10.34 -1.68 -9.15
N SER A 63 -10.48 -2.93 -8.72
CA SER A 63 -11.73 -3.48 -8.19
C SER A 63 -11.66 -3.89 -6.72
N SER A 64 -10.49 -3.80 -6.11
CA SER A 64 -10.25 -4.24 -4.74
C SER A 64 -10.44 -3.11 -3.74
N ALA A 65 -10.96 -3.44 -2.56
CA ALA A 65 -10.83 -2.58 -1.40
C ALA A 65 -9.43 -2.73 -0.81
N VAL A 66 -8.91 -1.66 -0.21
CA VAL A 66 -7.62 -1.68 0.49
C VAL A 66 -7.84 -1.28 1.94
N THR A 67 -7.17 -1.98 2.84
CA THR A 67 -7.18 -1.65 4.26
C THR A 67 -5.77 -1.36 4.77
N VAL A 68 -5.67 -0.49 5.77
CA VAL A 68 -4.47 -0.30 6.59
C VAL A 68 -4.90 -0.44 8.05
N ASN A 69 -4.28 -1.38 8.77
CA ASN A 69 -4.63 -1.71 10.16
C ASN A 69 -6.14 -1.95 10.35
N LEU A 70 -6.75 -2.68 9.41
CA LEU A 70 -8.18 -3.02 9.35
C LEU A 70 -9.11 -1.84 9.00
N GLU A 71 -8.57 -0.65 8.78
CA GLU A 71 -9.33 0.52 8.34
C GLU A 71 -9.35 0.60 6.82
N TYR A 72 -10.52 0.77 6.23
CA TYR A 72 -10.67 0.91 4.78
C TYR A 72 -10.14 2.26 4.32
N VAL A 73 -9.27 2.24 3.32
CA VAL A 73 -8.76 3.45 2.69
C VAL A 73 -9.58 3.74 1.44
N ASP A 74 -10.18 4.93 1.40
CA ASP A 74 -10.85 5.42 0.22
C ASP A 74 -9.83 6.10 -0.71
N PHE A 75 -9.80 5.68 -1.97
CA PHE A 75 -8.93 6.26 -2.99
C PHE A 75 -9.59 6.13 -4.36
N GLU A 76 -9.34 7.09 -5.24
CA GLU A 76 -9.87 7.04 -6.60
C GLU A 76 -9.07 6.04 -7.45
N PRO A 77 -9.69 4.99 -8.01
CA PRO A 77 -8.97 4.00 -8.82
C PRO A 77 -8.40 4.58 -10.12
N ASP A 78 -8.96 5.69 -10.61
CA ASP A 78 -8.47 6.40 -11.79
C ASP A 78 -7.09 7.06 -11.53
N GLU A 79 -6.73 7.30 -10.27
CA GLU A 79 -5.40 7.81 -9.90
C GLU A 79 -4.29 6.76 -10.01
N LEU A 80 -4.64 5.47 -10.16
CA LEU A 80 -3.66 4.38 -10.29
C LEU A 80 -2.91 4.41 -11.64
N GLU A 81 -3.48 5.05 -12.66
CA GLU A 81 -2.94 5.13 -14.03
C GLU A 81 -1.99 6.34 -14.25
N GLY A 82 -1.96 7.30 -13.33
CA GLY A 82 -1.15 8.53 -13.46
C GLY A 82 0.23 8.43 -12.82
N ASP A 83 1.28 8.23 -13.63
CA ASP A 83 2.67 8.17 -13.14
C ASP A 83 3.30 9.55 -12.87
N ASN A 84 2.59 10.67 -13.02
CA ASN A 84 3.18 12.00 -12.79
C ASN A 84 2.22 13.05 -12.21
N SER A 85 2.70 13.66 -11.11
CA SER A 85 2.48 15.04 -10.68
C SER A 85 1.08 15.45 -10.20
N ALA A 86 0.99 15.63 -8.88
CA ALA A 86 0.39 16.81 -8.26
C ALA A 86 -0.86 17.37 -8.96
N LYS A 87 -2.02 16.79 -8.69
CA LYS A 87 -3.23 17.59 -8.52
C LYS A 87 -3.49 17.76 -7.03
N GLY A 88 -2.80 18.74 -6.46
CA GLY A 88 -3.32 19.39 -5.28
C GLY A 88 -4.70 19.97 -5.61
N GLY A 89 -5.70 19.51 -4.86
CA GLY A 89 -6.94 20.20 -4.49
C GLY A 89 -7.78 20.83 -5.61
N ARG A 90 -8.99 20.28 -5.80
CA ARG A 90 -10.18 21.11 -6.05
C ARG A 90 -11.46 20.35 -5.67
N GLY A 91 -12.06 20.80 -4.57
CA GLY A 91 -13.34 20.37 -4.00
C GLY A 91 -13.30 20.58 -2.49
N ASP A 92 -13.28 21.82 -2.03
CA ASP A 92 -14.46 22.51 -1.47
C ASP A 92 -14.74 22.14 0.00
N GLU A 93 -14.40 23.09 0.86
CA GLU A 93 -14.85 23.36 2.23
C GLU A 93 -15.28 22.18 3.14
N GLY A 94 -14.29 21.68 3.90
CA GLY A 94 -14.48 21.48 5.34
C GLY A 94 -14.52 20.04 5.84
N THR A 95 -13.34 19.47 6.16
CA THR A 95 -13.08 18.89 7.49
C THR A 95 -11.60 18.51 7.68
N ARG A 96 -10.96 19.19 8.64
CA ARG A 96 -9.93 18.71 9.61
C ARG A 96 -8.65 18.05 9.09
N GLU A 97 -7.56 18.73 9.42
CA GLU A 97 -6.17 18.26 9.49
C GLU A 97 -6.07 16.84 10.10
N GLY A 98 -5.62 15.87 9.30
CA GLY A 98 -5.30 14.52 9.73
C GLY A 98 -4.71 13.71 8.56
N GLU A 99 -3.46 13.30 8.70
CA GLU A 99 -2.93 12.01 8.22
C GLU A 99 -3.34 11.59 6.79
N GLY A 100 -2.60 12.06 5.77
CA GLY A 100 -2.60 11.62 4.36
C GLY A 100 -3.81 10.83 3.87
N GLU A 101 -4.72 11.50 3.16
CA GLU A 101 -5.90 10.88 2.54
C GLU A 101 -5.52 10.06 1.28
N GLY A 102 -6.20 8.94 1.05
CA GLY A 102 -6.09 8.13 -0.16
C GLY A 102 -4.69 7.56 -0.45
N LEU A 103 -4.17 7.77 -1.66
CA LEU A 103 -2.91 7.16 -2.11
C LEU A 103 -1.67 7.68 -1.40
N ASP A 104 -1.75 8.86 -0.78
CA ASP A 104 -0.63 9.47 -0.07
C ASP A 104 -0.58 9.08 1.42
N LEU A 105 -1.50 8.22 1.87
CA LEU A 105 -1.50 7.62 3.20
C LEU A 105 -0.17 6.91 3.49
N ARG A 106 0.41 7.23 4.64
CA ARG A 106 1.78 6.83 5.02
C ARG A 106 1.77 5.57 5.88
N ILE A 107 2.27 4.48 5.32
CA ILE A 107 2.45 3.19 5.98
C ILE A 107 3.70 3.23 6.88
N GLN A 108 3.54 2.87 8.15
CA GLN A 108 4.58 2.79 9.16
C GLN A 108 5.13 1.37 9.33
N PRO A 109 6.34 1.22 9.91
CA PRO A 109 6.80 -0.05 10.43
C PRO A 109 5.78 -0.70 11.38
N GLY A 110 5.46 -1.96 11.15
CA GLY A 110 4.50 -2.74 11.93
C GLY A 110 3.06 -2.68 11.42
N ASP A 111 2.74 -1.82 10.46
CA ASP A 111 1.40 -1.76 9.88
C ASP A 111 1.05 -3.02 9.09
N GLU A 112 -0.25 -3.27 8.97
CA GLU A 112 -0.81 -4.32 8.14
C GLU A 112 -1.65 -3.72 7.01
N VAL A 113 -1.36 -4.09 5.77
CA VAL A 113 -2.07 -3.61 4.58
C VAL A 113 -2.77 -4.78 3.91
N GLY A 114 -4.09 -4.69 3.71
CA GLY A 114 -4.88 -5.73 3.05
C GLY A 114 -5.31 -5.33 1.65
N ILE A 115 -5.12 -6.22 0.66
CA ILE A 115 -5.73 -6.11 -0.67
C ILE A 115 -6.88 -7.10 -0.76
N ILE A 116 -8.12 -6.59 -0.81
CA ILE A 116 -9.35 -7.37 -0.71
C ILE A 116 -10.13 -7.26 -2.04
N PRO A 117 -9.92 -8.20 -2.98
CA PRO A 117 -10.74 -8.28 -4.18
C PRO A 117 -12.20 -8.56 -3.87
N PRO A 118 -13.13 -8.22 -4.78
CA PRO A 118 -14.53 -8.55 -4.62
C PRO A 118 -14.68 -10.07 -4.56
N VAL A 119 -15.43 -10.56 -3.57
CA VAL A 119 -15.69 -11.98 -3.42
C VAL A 119 -16.61 -12.44 -4.56
N SER A 120 -16.15 -13.35 -5.40
CA SER A 120 -17.07 -14.07 -6.29
C SER A 120 -17.83 -15.07 -5.44
N SER A 121 -19.14 -14.87 -5.27
CA SER A 121 -20.04 -15.90 -4.77
C SER A 121 -19.99 -17.07 -5.76
N GLY A 122 -19.07 -18.02 -5.52
CA GLY A 122 -19.01 -19.28 -6.24
C GLY A 122 -20.27 -20.09 -6.03
#